data_AF-A0A931QWV6-F1
#
_entry.id   AF-A0A931QWV6-F1
#
_cell.length_a   1.000
_cell.length_b   1.000
_cell.length_c   1.000
_cell.angle_alpha   90.00
_cell.angle_beta   90.00
_cell.angle_gamma   90.00
#
_symmetry.space_group_name_H-M   'P 1'
#
loop_
_entity.id
_entity.type
_entity.pdbx_description
1 polymer ?
#
loop_
_entity_poly.entity_id
_entity_poly.type
_entity_poly.pdbx_seq_one_letter_code
_entity_poly.pdbx_strand_id
1 'polypeptide(L)'
;MQFHNLVRKIKNKKPKQVGRGGTRGKTSGRGTKGQNARAGRKKRPEMRDIIKRVPKLRGRGTSSLKSLQKKLSGQALKKHLAKKKNA
;
A
#
# COMPACT_ATOMS: atom_id res chain seq x y z
N MET A 1 32.40 -23.09 -0.96
CA MET A 1 31.04 -23.37 -0.46
C MET A 1 30.26 -24.10 -1.54
N GLN A 2 29.54 -25.17 -1.22
CA GLN A 2 28.75 -25.96 -2.19
C GLN A 2 27.30 -25.49 -2.25
N PHE A 3 26.64 -25.58 -3.41
CA PHE A 3 25.27 -25.10 -3.61
C PHE A 3 24.23 -25.75 -2.69
N HIS A 4 24.37 -27.04 -2.39
CA HIS A 4 23.45 -27.77 -1.51
C HIS A 4 23.52 -27.34 -0.04
N ASN A 5 24.54 -26.56 0.35
CA ASN A 5 24.71 -26.06 1.71
C ASN A 5 24.06 -24.69 1.94
N LEU A 6 23.51 -24.05 0.90
CA LEU A 6 22.86 -22.75 1.03
C LEU A 6 21.47 -22.93 1.64
N VAL A 7 21.31 -22.57 2.91
CA VAL A 7 20.02 -22.47 3.59
C VAL A 7 19.62 -21.00 3.74
N ARG A 8 18.35 -20.71 3.46
CA ARG A 8 17.80 -19.36 3.64
C ARG A 8 17.67 -18.99 5.12
N LYS A 9 18.17 -17.80 5.48
CA LYS A 9 18.00 -17.21 6.83
C LYS A 9 16.54 -16.84 7.12
N ILE A 10 15.81 -16.35 6.11
CA ILE A 10 14.39 -15.97 6.22
C ILE A 10 13.54 -16.91 5.37
N LYS A 11 12.50 -17.49 5.96
CA LYS A 11 11.60 -18.43 5.26
C LYS A 11 10.61 -17.66 4.37
N ASN A 12 10.39 -18.17 3.16
CA ASN A 12 9.37 -17.61 2.26
C ASN A 12 7.98 -17.96 2.79
N LYS A 13 7.07 -16.98 2.78
CA LYS A 13 5.66 -17.21 3.10
C LYS A 13 4.98 -17.96 1.96
N LYS A 14 4.41 -19.12 2.23
CA LYS A 14 3.60 -19.86 1.25
C LYS A 14 2.19 -19.26 1.15
N PRO A 15 1.60 -19.12 -0.04
CA PRO A 15 0.21 -18.70 -0.18
C PRO A 15 -0.74 -19.77 0.38
N LYS A 16 -1.89 -19.33 0.91
CA LYS A 16 -2.94 -20.25 1.36
C LYS A 16 -3.70 -20.77 0.14
N GLN A 17 -3.74 -22.08 -0.04
CA GLN A 17 -4.60 -22.70 -1.05
C GLN A 17 -6.04 -22.72 -0.52
N VAL A 18 -6.95 -22.10 -1.26
CA VAL A 18 -8.38 -22.01 -0.91
C VAL A 18 -9.17 -22.96 -1.82
N GLY A 19 -10.21 -23.62 -1.30
CA GLY A 19 -10.99 -24.60 -2.08
C GLY A 19 -10.29 -25.96 -2.23
N ARG A 20 -9.43 -26.35 -1.28
CA ARG A 20 -8.70 -27.63 -1.22
C ARG A 20 -8.80 -28.24 0.18
N GLY A 21 -10.03 -28.53 0.62
CA GLY A 21 -10.31 -29.09 1.96
C GLY A 21 -10.16 -28.08 3.12
N GLY A 22 -10.44 -28.54 4.35
CA GLY A 22 -10.29 -27.75 5.58
C GLY A 22 -11.24 -26.54 5.72
N THR A 23 -10.81 -25.53 6.48
CA THR A 23 -11.65 -24.38 6.93
C THR A 23 -12.28 -23.56 5.80
N ARG A 24 -11.68 -23.52 4.61
CA ARG A 24 -12.23 -22.81 3.43
C ARG A 24 -12.40 -23.74 2.23
N GLY A 25 -12.66 -25.03 2.46
CA GLY A 25 -12.86 -26.02 1.41
C GLY A 25 -14.15 -25.82 0.62
N LYS A 26 -15.30 -25.83 1.30
CA LYS A 26 -16.63 -25.84 0.65
C LYS A 26 -16.99 -24.52 -0.03
N THR A 27 -16.83 -23.39 0.66
CA THR A 27 -17.31 -22.07 0.19
C THR A 27 -16.19 -21.10 -0.13
N SER A 28 -14.92 -21.50 0.02
CA SER A 28 -13.77 -20.59 -0.12
C SER A 28 -13.83 -19.34 0.77
N GLY A 29 -14.64 -19.36 1.84
CA GLY A 29 -14.89 -18.19 2.70
C GLY A 29 -15.88 -17.18 2.12
N ARG A 30 -16.63 -17.52 1.06
CA ARG A 30 -17.62 -16.63 0.41
C ARG A 30 -19.07 -16.87 0.85
N GLY A 31 -19.31 -17.87 1.71
CA GLY A 31 -20.66 -18.32 2.06
C GLY A 31 -21.30 -19.19 0.96
N THR A 32 -22.58 -19.51 1.10
CA THR A 32 -23.29 -20.46 0.23
C THR A 32 -23.83 -19.80 -1.05
N LYS A 33 -24.81 -18.92 -0.88
CA LYS A 33 -25.54 -18.25 -1.96
C LYS A 33 -25.62 -16.75 -1.72
N GLY A 34 -25.96 -16.03 -2.77
CA GLY A 34 -26.07 -14.58 -2.74
C GLY A 34 -25.12 -13.94 -3.73
N GLN A 35 -25.40 -12.68 -4.02
CA GLN A 35 -24.70 -11.96 -5.06
C GLN A 35 -23.18 -11.79 -4.76
N ASN A 36 -22.73 -11.89 -3.50
CA ASN A 36 -21.30 -11.82 -3.13
C ASN A 36 -20.53 -13.13 -3.41
N ALA A 37 -21.23 -14.25 -3.52
CA ALA A 37 -20.62 -15.56 -3.74
C ALA A 37 -20.43 -15.88 -5.23
N ARG A 38 -21.08 -15.13 -6.13
CA ARG A 38 -21.05 -15.34 -7.58
C ARG A 38 -19.85 -14.65 -8.23
N ALA A 39 -19.28 -15.28 -9.26
CA ALA A 39 -18.21 -14.70 -10.06
C ALA A 39 -18.70 -13.49 -10.88
N GLY A 40 -17.78 -12.65 -11.33
CA GLY A 40 -18.08 -11.54 -12.24
C GLY A 40 -18.79 -10.32 -11.62
N ARG A 41 -19.17 -10.37 -10.34
CA ARG A 41 -19.82 -9.22 -9.70
C ARG A 41 -18.82 -8.12 -9.34
N LYS A 42 -18.93 -6.97 -10.00
CA LYS A 42 -18.28 -5.71 -9.61
C LYS A 42 -19.30 -4.80 -8.91
N LYS A 43 -19.46 -4.93 -7.59
CA LYS A 43 -20.27 -3.97 -6.85
C LYS A 43 -19.64 -2.60 -6.91
N ARG A 44 -20.47 -1.58 -7.13
CA ARG A 44 -20.06 -0.19 -6.92
C ARG A 44 -19.75 0.01 -5.43
N PRO A 45 -18.53 0.47 -5.06
CA PRO A 45 -18.24 0.81 -3.68
C PRO A 45 -19.04 2.03 -3.25
N GLU A 46 -19.60 2.00 -2.04
CA GLU A 46 -20.36 3.12 -1.44
C GLU A 46 -19.51 4.39 -1.33
N MET A 47 -18.20 4.24 -1.10
CA MET A 47 -17.21 5.33 -1.13
C MET A 47 -17.29 6.18 -2.40
N ARG A 48 -17.73 5.61 -3.53
CA ARG A 48 -17.87 6.37 -4.78
C ARG A 48 -18.93 7.45 -4.67
N ASP A 49 -20.00 7.21 -3.93
CA ASP A 49 -21.10 8.17 -3.79
C ASP A 49 -20.72 9.26 -2.79
N ILE A 50 -19.97 8.90 -1.74
CA ILE A 50 -19.32 9.85 -0.83
C ILE A 50 -18.37 10.78 -1.61
N ILE A 51 -17.46 10.22 -2.42
CA ILE A 51 -16.50 11.01 -3.21
C ILE A 51 -17.22 11.95 -4.19
N LYS A 52 -18.31 11.50 -4.81
CA LYS A 52 -19.08 12.32 -5.76
C LYS A 52 -19.84 13.47 -5.10
N ARG A 53 -20.21 13.32 -3.82
CA ARG A 53 -20.90 14.36 -3.05
C ARG A 53 -19.96 15.49 -2.62
N VAL A 54 -18.67 15.18 -2.40
CA VAL A 54 -17.68 16.16 -1.93
C VAL A 54 -17.12 16.97 -3.11
N PRO A 55 -17.01 18.30 -3.01
CA PRO A 55 -16.36 19.10 -4.04
C PRO A 55 -14.87 18.75 -4.17
N LYS A 56 -14.31 18.89 -5.37
CA LYS A 56 -12.87 18.68 -5.59
C LYS A 56 -12.07 19.71 -4.77
N LEU A 57 -10.95 19.28 -4.22
CA LEU A 57 -10.02 20.18 -3.54
C LEU A 57 -9.41 21.18 -4.53
N ARG A 58 -9.40 22.47 -4.18
CA ARG A 58 -8.75 23.52 -4.97
C ARG A 58 -7.24 23.24 -5.07
N GLY A 59 -6.66 23.43 -6.26
CA GLY A 59 -5.23 23.17 -6.52
C GLY A 59 -4.83 21.69 -6.61
N ARG A 60 -5.78 20.74 -6.58
CA ARG A 60 -5.47 19.32 -6.78
C ARG A 60 -5.17 19.04 -8.26
N GLY A 61 -3.95 18.58 -8.55
CA GLY A 61 -3.50 18.24 -9.91
C GLY A 61 -2.61 19.30 -10.56
N THR A 62 -2.51 20.48 -9.96
CA THR A 62 -1.52 21.51 -10.28
C THR A 62 -0.39 21.44 -9.24
N SER A 63 0.87 21.48 -9.67
CA SER A 63 2.09 21.53 -8.81
C SER A 63 2.24 20.43 -7.73
N SER A 64 2.00 19.17 -8.08
CA SER A 64 2.17 18.03 -7.15
C SER A 64 3.63 17.67 -6.85
N LEU A 65 4.58 18.14 -7.65
CA LEU A 65 6.00 17.88 -7.48
C LEU A 65 6.57 18.78 -6.37
N LYS A 66 6.39 18.36 -5.12
CA LYS A 66 7.10 18.93 -3.96
C LYS A 66 8.32 18.08 -3.66
N SER A 67 9.45 18.71 -3.37
CA SER A 67 10.62 17.98 -2.88
C SER A 67 10.28 17.30 -1.55
N LEU A 68 10.57 16.01 -1.45
CA LEU A 68 10.44 15.23 -0.20
C LEU A 68 11.55 15.57 0.81
N GLN A 69 12.47 16.46 0.45
CA GLN A 69 13.59 16.84 1.30
C GLN A 69 13.08 17.58 2.53
N LYS A 70 13.38 17.02 3.71
CA LYS A 70 13.10 17.67 4.98
C LYS A 70 13.89 18.98 5.06
N LYS A 71 13.18 20.10 5.22
CA LYS A 71 13.84 21.40 5.44
C LYS A 71 14.55 21.39 6.79
N LEU A 72 15.81 21.83 6.82
CA LEU A 72 16.56 22.04 8.06
C LEU A 72 15.92 23.21 8.82
N SER A 73 15.79 23.09 10.14
CA SER A 73 15.28 24.15 11.02
C SER A 73 16.22 24.40 12.20
N GLY A 74 16.05 25.56 12.86
CA GLY A 74 16.78 25.91 14.07
C GLY A 74 18.31 25.97 13.89
N GLN A 75 19.05 25.41 14.84
CA GLN A 75 20.53 25.45 14.85
C GLN A 75 21.15 24.67 13.67
N ALA A 76 20.51 23.60 13.20
CA ALA A 76 21.00 22.82 12.06
C ALA A 76 21.03 23.65 10.78
N LEU A 77 20.03 24.54 10.59
CA LEU A 77 20.02 25.47 9.47
C LEU A 77 21.13 26.53 9.59
N LYS A 78 21.31 27.12 10.79
CA LYS A 78 22.37 28.11 11.04
C LYS A 78 23.76 27.55 10.74
N LYS A 79 24.06 26.33 11.21
CA LYS A 79 25.33 25.64 10.95
C LYS A 79 25.54 25.35 9.47
N HIS A 80 24.51 24.88 8.77
CA HIS A 80 24.58 24.62 7.33
C HIS A 80 24.85 25.91 6.52
N LEU A 81 24.17 27.02 6.85
CA LEU A 81 24.37 28.31 6.20
C LEU A 81 25.75 28.90 6.48
N ALA A 82 26.25 28.79 7.71
CA ALA A 82 27.60 29.23 8.06
C ALA A 82 28.68 28.43 7.31
N LYS A 83 28.51 27.10 7.21
CA LYS A 83 29.39 26.24 6.43
C LYS A 83 29.38 26.58 4.94
N LYS A 84 28.22 26.96 4.39
CA LYS A 84 28.09 27.37 2.99
C LYS A 84 28.73 28.73 2.69
N LYS A 85 28.81 29.64 3.66
CA LYS A 85 29.45 30.96 3.47
C LYS A 85 30.98 30.90 3.43
N ASN A 86 31.56 29.85 3.99
CA ASN A 86 33.01 29.68 4.10
C ASN A 86 33.56 28.65 3.08
N ALA A 87 32.72 28.19 2.15
CA ALA A 87 33.07 27.33 1.03
C ALA A 87 32.89 28.14 -0.26
#